data_AF-A0A540WDZ4-F1
#
_entry.id   AF-A0A540WDZ4-F1
#
_cell.length_a   1.000
_cell.length_b   1.000
_cell.length_c   1.000
_cell.angle_alpha   90.00
_cell.angle_beta   90.00
_cell.angle_gamma   90.00
#
_symmetry.space_group_name_H-M   'P 1'
#
loop_
_entity.id
_entity.type
_entity.pdbx_description
1 polymer ?
#
loop_
_entity_poly.entity_id
_entity_poly.type
_entity_poly.pdbx_seq_one_letter_code
_entity_poly.pdbx_strand_id
1 'polypeptide(L)'
;MVEEPGFHEAVRKNIRRSTALVAASPGSDRLRGALLFGAKPPVYHVHWLVVAEGERGSGTGRALVEEAVRRFVDAPGTLEVVTFGADHPGAVTSGARVFYERLGFTPAEAAAPGPEGGSRQVYRRSVDRRECPIAD
;
A
#
# COMPACT_ATOMS: atom_id res chain seq x y z
N MET A 1 -5.63 10.31 -13.21
CA MET A 1 -5.76 9.74 -11.86
C MET A 1 -6.41 10.69 -10.87
N VAL A 2 -5.86 11.87 -10.52
CA VAL A 2 -6.57 12.78 -9.58
C VAL A 2 -7.88 13.28 -10.17
N GLU A 3 -7.86 13.69 -11.44
CA GLU A 3 -9.05 14.15 -12.17
C GLU A 3 -10.09 13.05 -12.46
N GLU A 4 -9.82 11.79 -12.10
CA GLU A 4 -10.75 10.69 -12.33
C GLU A 4 -11.79 10.64 -11.19
N PRO A 5 -13.11 10.74 -11.47
CA PRO A 5 -14.14 10.74 -10.43
C PRO A 5 -14.08 9.53 -9.49
N GLY A 6 -13.71 8.35 -10.04
CA GLY A 6 -13.55 7.12 -9.26
C GLY A 6 -12.46 7.20 -8.20
N PHE A 7 -11.41 8.01 -8.42
CA PHE A 7 -10.36 8.22 -7.42
C PHE A 7 -10.90 9.00 -6.22
N HIS A 8 -11.59 10.11 -6.44
CA HIS A 8 -12.17 10.89 -5.35
C HIS A 8 -13.23 10.11 -4.56
N GLU A 9 -14.03 9.29 -5.23
CA GLU A 9 -14.96 8.40 -4.54
C GLU A 9 -14.23 7.38 -3.65
N ALA A 10 -13.17 6.74 -4.17
CA ALA A 10 -12.36 5.81 -3.40
C ALA A 10 -11.73 6.47 -2.16
N VAL A 11 -11.18 7.68 -2.30
CA VAL A 11 -10.64 8.45 -1.17
C VAL A 11 -11.73 8.71 -0.13
N ARG A 12 -12.88 9.29 -0.53
CA ARG A 12 -13.97 9.60 0.40
C ARG A 12 -14.51 8.35 1.08
N LYS A 13 -14.61 7.23 0.36
CA LYS A 13 -15.04 5.93 0.91
C LYS A 13 -14.09 5.42 1.99
N ASN A 14 -12.78 5.51 1.77
CA ASN A 14 -11.77 5.08 2.75
C ASN A 14 -11.72 6.02 3.96
N ILE A 15 -11.87 7.34 3.76
CA ILE A 15 -12.00 8.30 4.88
C ILE A 15 -13.21 7.95 5.76
N ARG A 16 -14.39 7.75 5.15
CA ARG A 16 -15.61 7.38 5.90
C ARG A 16 -15.47 6.05 6.66
N ARG A 17 -14.66 5.12 6.16
CA ARG A 17 -14.38 3.83 6.79
C ARG A 17 -13.21 3.86 7.76
N SER A 18 -12.56 5.02 7.94
CA SER A 18 -11.35 5.17 8.75
C SER A 18 -10.19 4.26 8.31
N THR A 19 -10.11 3.94 7.01
CA THR A 19 -9.05 3.11 6.40
C THR A 19 -8.13 3.89 5.47
N ALA A 20 -8.22 5.22 5.49
CA ALA A 20 -7.22 6.11 4.90
C ALA A 20 -6.23 6.55 5.98
N LEU A 21 -4.93 6.33 5.75
CA LEU A 21 -3.86 6.80 6.62
C LEU A 21 -3.07 7.91 5.94
N VAL A 22 -2.60 8.87 6.73
CA VAL A 22 -1.68 9.91 6.29
C VAL A 22 -0.47 9.93 7.20
N ALA A 23 0.70 10.21 6.62
CA ALA A 23 1.90 10.54 7.36
C ALA A 23 1.98 12.07 7.41
N ALA A 24 1.84 12.66 8.58
CA ALA A 24 1.96 14.10 8.80
C ALA A 24 3.31 14.45 9.44
N SER A 25 3.81 15.65 9.15
CA SER A 25 4.94 16.20 9.91
C SER A 25 4.45 16.63 11.30
N PRO A 26 5.19 16.32 12.38
CA PRO A 26 4.83 16.80 13.72
C PRO A 26 4.67 18.32 13.75
N GLY A 27 3.56 18.81 14.29
CA GLY A 27 3.29 20.26 14.41
C GLY A 27 3.01 20.98 13.07
N SER A 28 2.69 20.25 12.00
CA SER A 28 2.39 20.83 10.69
C SER A 28 1.27 20.06 9.98
N ASP A 29 0.43 20.78 9.24
CA ASP A 29 -0.58 20.18 8.34
C ASP A 29 0.03 19.60 7.05
N ARG A 30 1.36 19.67 6.89
CA ARG A 30 2.04 19.13 5.72
C ARG A 30 2.04 17.60 5.75
N LEU A 31 1.44 17.02 4.71
CA LEU A 31 1.44 15.58 4.49
C LEU A 31 2.72 15.13 3.77
N ARG A 32 3.35 14.09 4.31
CA ARG A 32 4.55 13.41 3.78
C ARG A 32 4.18 12.21 2.91
N GLY A 33 2.99 11.67 3.08
CA GLY A 33 2.48 10.54 2.31
C GLY A 33 1.09 10.14 2.75
N ALA A 34 0.47 9.25 1.99
CA ALA A 34 -0.86 8.74 2.27
C ALA A 34 -1.04 7.32 1.73
N LEU A 35 -1.94 6.57 2.38
CA LEU A 35 -2.26 5.19 2.06
C LEU A 35 -3.78 4.98 2.12
N LEU A 36 -4.36 4.34 1.11
CA LEU A 36 -5.72 3.81 1.15
C LEU A 36 -5.67 2.29 1.34
N PHE A 37 -6.39 1.78 2.33
CA PHE A 37 -6.33 0.37 2.73
C PHE A 37 -7.71 -0.31 2.68
N GLY A 38 -7.76 -1.49 2.07
CA GLY A 38 -8.92 -2.36 2.05
C GLY A 38 -8.82 -3.43 3.12
N ALA A 39 -9.57 -3.27 4.23
CA ALA A 39 -9.57 -4.21 5.36
C ALA A 39 -10.69 -5.26 5.22
N LYS A 40 -10.44 -6.34 4.48
CA LYS A 40 -11.45 -7.39 4.25
C LYS A 40 -10.86 -8.80 4.44
N PRO A 41 -10.85 -9.34 5.67
CA PRO A 41 -10.23 -10.64 5.94
C PRO A 41 -10.78 -11.76 5.03
N PRO A 42 -9.95 -12.74 4.64
CA PRO A 42 -8.53 -12.89 4.99
C PRO A 42 -7.56 -12.14 4.05
N VAL A 43 -8.07 -11.39 3.06
CA VAL A 43 -7.26 -10.72 2.03
C VAL A 43 -7.38 -9.19 2.10
N TYR A 44 -6.29 -8.55 2.45
CA TYR A 44 -6.20 -7.12 2.69
C TYR A 44 -5.48 -6.44 1.53
N HIS A 45 -5.92 -5.23 1.17
CA HIS A 45 -5.43 -4.58 -0.05
C HIS A 45 -4.79 -3.23 0.24
N VAL A 46 -3.58 -3.02 -0.27
CA VAL A 46 -3.00 -1.68 -0.42
C VAL A 46 -3.49 -1.13 -1.76
N HIS A 47 -4.47 -0.21 -1.71
CA HIS A 47 -5.10 0.31 -2.94
C HIS A 47 -4.31 1.46 -3.56
N TRP A 48 -3.77 2.35 -2.73
CA TRP A 48 -3.02 3.51 -3.19
C TRP A 48 -2.04 3.93 -2.12
N LEU A 49 -0.76 4.04 -2.48
CA LEU A 49 0.30 4.53 -1.61
C LEU A 49 1.06 5.61 -2.35
N VAL A 50 1.20 6.78 -1.73
CA VAL A 50 2.04 7.87 -2.24
C VAL A 50 2.93 8.39 -1.14
N VAL A 51 4.15 8.75 -1.51
CA VAL A 51 5.09 9.49 -0.67
C VAL A 51 5.51 10.74 -1.43
N ALA A 52 5.47 11.89 -0.75
CA ALA A 52 5.94 13.15 -1.30
C ALA A 52 7.38 12.99 -1.81
N GLU A 53 7.70 13.60 -2.94
CA GLU A 53 8.97 13.35 -3.63
C GLU A 53 10.20 13.60 -2.74
N GLY A 54 10.24 14.73 -2.03
CA GLY A 54 11.30 15.06 -1.08
C GLY A 54 11.36 14.18 0.17
N GLU A 55 10.38 13.30 0.38
CA GLU A 55 10.31 12.37 1.51
C GLU A 55 10.63 10.93 1.10
N ARG A 56 10.93 10.68 -0.19
CA ARG A 56 11.32 9.34 -0.66
C ARG A 56 12.66 8.93 -0.04
N GLY A 57 12.80 7.65 0.27
CA GLY A 57 13.98 7.12 0.98
C GLY A 57 13.98 7.35 2.51
N SER A 58 13.05 8.13 3.06
CA SER A 58 12.96 8.41 4.52
C SER A 58 12.30 7.30 5.35
N GLY A 59 11.79 6.24 4.71
CA GLY A 59 11.00 5.19 5.37
C GLY A 59 9.51 5.49 5.53
N THR A 60 9.02 6.66 5.12
CA THR A 60 7.60 7.06 5.22
C THR A 60 6.62 6.02 4.63
N GLY A 61 6.92 5.50 3.44
CA GLY A 61 6.08 4.48 2.80
C GLY A 61 6.02 3.16 3.59
N ARG A 62 7.15 2.72 4.16
CA ARG A 62 7.21 1.53 5.02
C ARG A 62 6.35 1.73 6.27
N ALA A 63 6.51 2.87 6.94
CA ALA A 63 5.76 3.18 8.15
C ALA A 63 4.24 3.19 7.91
N LEU A 64 3.79 3.73 6.76
CA LEU A 64 2.37 3.69 6.39
C LEU A 64 1.84 2.27 6.23
N VAL A 65 2.57 1.39 5.54
CA VAL A 65 2.16 -0.01 5.35
C VAL A 65 2.17 -0.76 6.68
N GLU A 66 3.23 -0.62 7.49
CA GLU A 66 3.33 -1.25 8.80
C GLU A 66 2.21 -0.80 9.75
N GLU A 67 1.86 0.48 9.73
CA GLU A 67 0.78 1.02 10.54
C GLU A 67 -0.59 0.53 10.09
N ALA A 68 -0.83 0.42 8.78
CA ALA A 68 -2.05 -0.19 8.26
C ALA A 68 -2.18 -1.66 8.67
N VAL A 69 -1.09 -2.43 8.56
CA VAL A 69 -1.07 -3.83 9.01
C VAL A 69 -1.38 -3.91 10.50
N ARG A 70 -0.72 -3.09 11.33
CA ARG A 70 -0.93 -3.07 12.78
C ARG A 70 -2.39 -2.77 13.16
N ARG A 71 -3.06 -1.87 12.43
CA ARG A 71 -4.42 -1.43 12.76
C ARG A 71 -5.52 -2.32 12.21
N PHE A 72 -5.31 -2.93 11.04
CA PHE A 72 -6.42 -3.44 10.24
C PHE A 72 -6.30 -4.91 9.83
N VAL A 73 -5.19 -5.58 10.14
CA VAL A 73 -4.96 -6.96 9.71
C VAL A 73 -5.11 -7.90 10.90
N ASP A 74 -6.11 -8.77 10.80
CA ASP A 74 -6.25 -9.96 11.65
C ASP A 74 -5.47 -11.12 11.02
N ALA A 75 -4.48 -11.63 11.75
CA ALA A 75 -3.65 -12.73 11.30
C ALA A 75 -4.25 -14.11 11.69
N PRO A 76 -4.06 -15.16 10.87
CA PRO A 76 -3.32 -15.15 9.61
C PRO A 76 -4.08 -14.48 8.46
N GLY A 77 -3.35 -13.88 7.51
CA GLY A 77 -3.94 -13.25 6.33
C GLY A 77 -2.94 -12.93 5.22
N THR A 78 -3.44 -12.38 4.11
CA THR A 78 -2.63 -12.02 2.94
C THR A 78 -2.81 -10.54 2.63
N LEU A 79 -1.69 -9.83 2.46
CA LEU A 79 -1.67 -8.49 1.89
C LEU A 79 -1.46 -8.59 0.39
N GLU A 80 -2.28 -7.87 -0.36
CA GLU A 80 -2.16 -7.74 -1.81
C GLU A 80 -1.98 -6.28 -2.21
N VAL A 81 -1.18 -6.08 -3.25
CA VAL A 81 -1.07 -4.81 -3.95
C VAL A 81 -0.95 -5.06 -5.43
N VAL A 82 -1.62 -4.25 -6.24
CA VAL A 82 -1.39 -4.22 -7.68
C VAL A 82 -0.42 -3.08 -7.97
N THR A 83 0.72 -3.42 -8.57
CA THR A 83 1.77 -2.45 -8.96
C THR A 83 2.13 -2.62 -10.44
N PHE A 84 3.04 -1.80 -10.93
CA PHE A 84 3.54 -1.86 -12.31
C PHE A 84 4.10 -3.25 -12.66
N GLY A 85 3.74 -3.77 -13.84
CA GLY A 85 4.40 -4.95 -14.42
C GLY A 85 5.87 -4.66 -14.74
N ALA A 86 6.69 -5.71 -14.87
CA ALA A 86 8.14 -5.58 -15.03
C ALA A 86 8.56 -4.83 -16.31
N ASP A 87 7.71 -4.88 -17.33
CA ASP A 87 7.83 -4.24 -18.64
C ASP A 87 7.32 -2.80 -18.68
N HIS A 88 6.71 -2.30 -17.61
CA HIS A 88 6.19 -0.93 -17.56
C HIS A 88 7.29 0.07 -17.15
N PRO A 89 7.52 1.19 -17.89
CA PRO A 89 8.57 2.16 -17.53
C PRO A 89 8.46 2.70 -16.10
N GLY A 90 7.22 2.90 -15.63
CA GLY A 90 6.93 3.30 -14.25
C GLY A 90 7.44 2.32 -13.18
N ALA A 91 7.67 1.05 -13.51
CA ALA A 91 8.28 0.08 -12.59
C ALA A 91 9.69 0.48 -12.17
N VAL A 92 10.46 1.05 -13.11
CA VAL A 92 11.83 1.53 -12.87
C VAL A 92 11.79 2.91 -12.23
N THR A 93 11.08 3.86 -12.84
CA THR A 93 11.10 5.27 -12.41
C THR A 93 10.55 5.47 -10.99
N SER A 94 9.52 4.71 -10.61
CA SER A 94 8.93 4.83 -9.26
C SER A 94 9.68 4.02 -8.19
N GLY A 95 10.43 2.98 -8.59
CA GLY A 95 11.00 2.00 -7.67
C GLY A 95 9.96 1.17 -6.91
N ALA A 96 8.68 1.18 -7.32
CA ALA A 96 7.57 0.58 -6.56
C ALA A 96 7.73 -0.94 -6.36
N ARG A 97 8.21 -1.67 -7.38
CA ARG A 97 8.44 -3.12 -7.28
C ARG A 97 9.46 -3.45 -6.19
N VAL A 98 10.63 -2.81 -6.26
CA VAL A 98 11.70 -2.96 -5.26
C VAL A 98 11.23 -2.53 -3.87
N PHE A 99 10.42 -1.47 -3.78
CA PHE A 99 9.83 -1.05 -2.52
C PHE A 99 8.98 -2.16 -1.87
N TYR A 100 8.05 -2.77 -2.61
CA TYR A 100 7.21 -3.84 -2.07
C TYR A 100 8.00 -5.13 -1.80
N GLU A 101 8.96 -5.50 -2.66
CA GLU A 101 9.88 -6.62 -2.42
C GLU A 101 10.64 -6.47 -1.09
N ARG A 102 11.15 -5.26 -0.81
CA ARG A 102 11.82 -4.94 0.47
C ARG A 102 10.88 -4.95 1.70
N LEU A 103 9.57 -4.99 1.48
CA LEU A 103 8.57 -5.18 2.54
C LEU A 103 8.15 -6.65 2.67
N GLY A 104 8.74 -7.57 1.91
CA GLY A 104 8.42 -8.99 1.93
C GLY A 104 7.27 -9.38 1.02
N PHE A 105 6.87 -8.52 0.08
CA PHE A 105 5.94 -8.93 -0.97
C PHE A 105 6.70 -9.68 -2.07
N THR A 106 6.03 -10.65 -2.67
CA THR A 106 6.54 -11.39 -3.83
C THR A 106 5.62 -11.16 -5.04
N PRO A 107 6.19 -11.10 -6.27
CA PRO A 107 5.39 -11.07 -7.48
C PRO A 107 4.51 -12.31 -7.60
N ALA A 108 3.26 -12.12 -8.02
CA ALA A 108 2.32 -13.19 -8.33
C ALA A 108 1.81 -13.04 -9.78
N GLU A 109 0.53 -13.30 -10.05
CA GLU A 109 -0.04 -13.22 -11.40
C GLU A 109 -0.11 -11.80 -11.95
N ALA A 110 -0.22 -11.71 -13.29
CA ALA A 110 -0.55 -10.47 -13.97
C ALA A 110 -1.95 -9.99 -13.56
N ALA A 111 -2.07 -8.67 -13.41
CA ALA A 111 -3.37 -8.02 -13.19
C ALA A 111 -3.84 -7.35 -14.49
N ALA A 112 -5.11 -6.94 -14.52
CA ALA A 112 -5.63 -6.13 -15.61
C ALA A 112 -4.75 -4.89 -15.83
N PRO A 113 -4.48 -4.49 -17.09
CA PRO A 113 -3.70 -3.30 -17.38
C PRO A 113 -4.25 -2.05 -16.69
N GLY A 114 -3.36 -1.10 -16.41
CA GLY A 114 -3.76 0.22 -15.92
C GLY A 114 -4.60 0.99 -16.96
N PRO A 115 -5.27 2.08 -16.57
CA PRO A 115 -6.05 2.91 -17.49
C PRO A 115 -5.25 3.41 -18.70
N GLU A 116 -3.94 3.57 -18.55
CA GLU A 116 -3.00 3.95 -19.60
C GLU A 116 -2.57 2.79 -20.52
N GLY A 117 -3.11 1.58 -20.31
CA GLY A 117 -2.75 0.36 -21.04
C GLY A 117 -1.49 -0.32 -20.54
N GLY A 118 -0.81 0.25 -19.54
CA GLY A 118 0.41 -0.29 -18.96
C GLY A 118 0.19 -1.58 -18.18
N SER A 119 1.11 -2.54 -18.29
CA SER A 119 1.04 -3.80 -17.56
C SER A 119 0.99 -3.61 -16.04
N ARG A 120 0.32 -4.53 -15.37
CA ARG A 120 0.17 -4.57 -13.91
C ARG A 120 0.39 -5.98 -13.39
N GLN A 121 0.83 -6.07 -12.13
CA GLN A 121 1.08 -7.35 -11.48
C GLN A 121 0.61 -7.30 -10.03
N VAL A 122 0.00 -8.40 -9.57
CA VAL A 122 -0.31 -8.63 -8.17
C VAL A 122 0.97 -8.96 -7.42
N TYR A 123 1.17 -8.32 -6.29
CA TYR A 123 2.23 -8.62 -5.33
C TYR A 123 1.55 -9.08 -4.03
N ARG A 124 2.04 -10.18 -3.44
CA ARG A 124 1.47 -10.76 -2.21
C ARG A 124 2.47 -10.83 -1.08
N ARG A 125 2.00 -10.61 0.15
CA ARG A 125 2.76 -10.88 1.37
C ARG A 125 1.86 -11.60 2.38
N SER A 126 2.33 -12.73 2.91
CA SER A 126 1.67 -13.38 4.04
C SER A 126 1.90 -12.60 5.34
N VAL A 127 0.88 -12.59 6.19
CA VAL A 127 0.94 -12.07 7.56
C VAL A 127 0.53 -13.19 8.48
N ASP A 128 1.51 -13.75 9.18
CA ASP A 128 1.29 -14.81 10.15
C ASP A 128 0.93 -14.24 11.52
N ARG A 129 0.30 -15.07 12.36
CA ARG A 129 0.12 -14.71 13.77
C ARG A 129 1.49 -14.56 14.38
N ARG A 130 1.77 -13.41 15.00
CA ARG A 130 2.91 -13.33 15.91
C ARG A 130 2.64 -14.33 17.04
N GLU A 131 3.56 -15.24 17.28
CA GLU A 131 3.54 -16.06 18.48
C GLU A 131 3.61 -15.09 19.67
N CYS A 132 2.63 -15.17 20.57
CA CYS A 132 2.69 -14.46 21.83
C CYS A 132 3.75 -15.19 22.67
N PRO A 133 4.88 -14.56 23.05
CA PRO A 133 5.77 -15.20 24.01
C PRO A 133 5.00 -15.29 25.32
N ILE A 134 4.66 -16.51 25.71
CA ILE A 134 4.19 -16.81 27.05
C ILE A 134 5.39 -16.53 27.95
N ALA A 135 5.29 -15.51 28.80
CA ALA A 135 6.23 -15.32 29.89
C ALA A 135 5.90 -16.37 30.97
N ASP A 136 6.84 -17.27 31.22
CA ASP A 136 6.87 -18.11 32.44
C ASP A 136 7.22 -17.27 33.67
#